data_AF-D7F1Q9-F1
#
_entry.id   AF-D7F1Q9-F1
#
_cell.length_a   1.000
_cell.length_b   1.000
_cell.length_c   1.000
_cell.angle_alpha   90.00
_cell.angle_beta   90.00
_cell.angle_gamma   90.00
#
_symmetry.space_group_name_H-M   'P 1'
#
loop_
_entity.id
_entity.type
_entity.pdbx_description
1 polymer ?
#
loop_
_entity_poly.entity_id
_entity_poly.type
_entity_poly.pdbx_seq_one_letter_code
_entity_poly.pdbx_strand_id
1 'polypeptide(L)'
;RLRYYTAPSHLRRRFMSAPLSKELRQKYNVRSIPIRKDDEVQVVRGHYKGQQVGKVVSVYRKKYCIYIERIQREKANGASVYVGIHPSKVCVVKLKMDKNRKMIIEQRASGRAARQGKDKDKFTAMDTSA
;
A
#
# COMPACT_ATOMS: atom_id res chain seq x y z
N ARG A 1 -12.12 -18.97 -0.49
CA ARG A 1 -12.69 -17.96 -1.45
C ARG A 1 -13.90 -17.22 -0.88
N LEU A 2 -14.89 -17.91 -0.29
CA LEU A 2 -16.09 -17.30 0.33
C LEU A 2 -15.75 -16.19 1.35
N ARG A 3 -14.85 -16.49 2.30
CA ARG A 3 -14.40 -15.55 3.35
C ARG A 3 -13.91 -14.19 2.83
N TYR A 4 -13.39 -14.13 1.60
CA TYR A 4 -12.93 -12.89 0.99
C TYR A 4 -14.12 -12.06 0.47
N TYR A 5 -15.05 -12.67 -0.25
CA TYR A 5 -16.17 -11.94 -0.86
C TYR A 5 -17.24 -11.53 0.17
N THR A 6 -17.42 -12.30 1.23
CA THR A 6 -18.39 -12.02 2.31
C THR A 6 -17.79 -11.22 3.47
N ALA A 7 -16.52 -10.84 3.41
CA ALA A 7 -15.85 -10.13 4.50
C ALA A 7 -16.54 -8.79 4.83
N PRO A 8 -16.72 -8.43 6.12
CA PRO A 8 -17.18 -7.10 6.54
C PRO A 8 -16.13 -6.00 6.29
N SER A 9 -16.56 -4.75 6.26
CA SER A 9 -15.74 -3.58 5.82
C SER A 9 -14.40 -3.42 6.56
N HIS A 10 -14.36 -3.71 7.86
CA HIS A 10 -13.14 -3.60 8.66
C HIS A 10 -12.09 -4.67 8.27
N LEU A 11 -12.52 -5.86 7.81
CA LEU A 11 -11.64 -6.87 7.23
C LEU A 11 -11.20 -6.47 5.82
N ARG A 12 -12.11 -5.95 5.00
CA ARG A 12 -11.78 -5.47 3.65
C ARG A 12 -10.71 -4.38 3.68
N ARG A 13 -10.74 -3.50 4.69
CA ARG A 13 -9.69 -2.51 4.94
C ARG A 13 -8.31 -3.17 5.08
N ARG A 14 -8.20 -4.32 5.76
CA ARG A 14 -6.93 -5.04 5.92
C ARG A 14 -6.48 -5.68 4.61
N PHE A 15 -7.40 -6.28 3.85
CA PHE A 15 -7.10 -6.87 2.54
C PHE A 15 -6.66 -5.82 1.52
N MET A 16 -7.27 -4.62 1.55
CA MET A 16 -6.93 -3.49 0.70
C MET A 16 -5.72 -2.71 1.21
N SER A 17 -4.59 -3.41 1.33
CA SER A 17 -3.28 -2.81 1.63
C SER A 17 -2.42 -2.67 0.37
N ALA A 18 -1.60 -1.62 0.33
CA ALA A 18 -0.59 -1.44 -0.71
C ALA A 18 0.83 -1.46 -0.13
N PRO A 19 1.81 -1.90 -0.92
CA PRO A 19 3.22 -1.74 -0.60
C PRO A 19 3.61 -0.26 -0.50
N LEU A 20 4.50 0.06 0.44
CA LEU A 20 5.13 1.37 0.52
C LEU A 20 6.32 1.49 -0.45
N SER A 21 6.68 2.72 -0.83
CA SER A 21 7.91 3.04 -1.57
C SER A 21 9.17 2.68 -0.77
N LYS A 22 10.33 2.58 -1.43
CA LYS A 22 11.59 2.21 -0.76
C LYS A 22 11.93 3.19 0.37
N GLU A 23 11.77 4.49 0.12
CA GLU A 23 11.97 5.57 1.09
C GLU A 23 11.07 5.43 2.32
N LEU A 24 9.76 5.22 2.10
CA LEU A 24 8.81 5.04 3.20
C LEU A 24 9.06 3.74 3.99
N ARG A 25 9.52 2.68 3.33
CA ARG A 25 9.90 1.43 3.99
C ARG A 25 11.10 1.60 4.90
N GLN A 26 12.10 2.37 4.48
CA GLN A 26 13.27 2.68 5.30
C GLN A 26 12.85 3.57 6.49
N LYS A 27 12.08 4.62 6.23
CA LYS A 27 11.62 5.55 7.27
C LYS A 27 10.78 4.91 8.37
N TYR A 28 9.86 4.03 8.01
CA TYR A 28 8.88 3.48 8.95
C TYR A 28 9.09 2.00 9.27
N ASN A 29 10.08 1.33 8.67
CA ASN A 29 10.31 -0.12 8.75
C ASN A 29 9.05 -0.99 8.49
N VAL A 30 8.10 -0.56 7.67
CA VAL A 30 6.88 -1.33 7.36
C VAL A 30 6.79 -1.61 5.86
N ARG A 31 6.41 -2.84 5.46
CA ARG A 31 6.32 -3.23 4.03
C ARG A 31 5.06 -2.70 3.34
N SER A 32 3.92 -2.73 4.04
CA SER A 32 2.61 -2.36 3.48
C SER A 32 1.67 -1.77 4.52
N ILE A 33 0.71 -0.96 4.05
CA ILE A 33 -0.31 -0.32 4.91
C ILE A 33 -1.68 -0.30 4.21
N PRO A 34 -2.80 -0.33 4.96
CA PRO A 34 -4.12 -0.07 4.40
C PRO A 34 -4.22 1.31 3.75
N ILE A 35 -4.61 1.35 2.48
CA ILE A 35 -4.76 2.60 1.71
C ILE A 35 -5.95 3.41 2.24
N ARG A 36 -5.79 4.74 2.21
CA ARG A 36 -6.83 5.71 2.53
C ARG A 36 -6.99 6.74 1.42
N LYS A 37 -8.10 7.48 1.51
CA LYS A 37 -8.29 8.74 0.77
C LYS A 37 -7.11 9.67 1.07
N ASP A 38 -6.72 10.43 0.06
CA ASP A 38 -5.63 11.40 0.08
C ASP A 38 -4.21 10.84 0.23
N ASP A 39 -4.02 9.50 0.24
CA ASP A 39 -2.69 8.94 0.04
C ASP A 39 -2.23 9.21 -1.41
N GLU A 40 -0.96 9.53 -1.61
CA GLU A 40 -0.37 9.66 -2.94
C GLU A 40 0.24 8.33 -3.37
N VAL A 41 -0.11 7.90 -4.56
CA VAL A 41 0.19 6.56 -5.03
C VAL A 41 0.66 6.52 -6.48
N GLN A 42 1.49 5.53 -6.79
CA GLN A 42 2.03 5.27 -8.12
C GLN A 42 1.60 3.87 -8.59
N VAL A 43 1.12 3.75 -9.82
CA VAL A 43 0.73 2.46 -10.39
C VAL A 43 1.96 1.73 -10.92
N VAL A 44 2.23 0.54 -10.39
CA VAL A 44 3.44 -0.25 -10.69
C VAL A 44 3.17 -1.35 -11.72
N ARG A 45 1.92 -1.84 -11.80
CA ARG A 45 1.55 -3.00 -12.63
C ARG A 45 0.26 -2.76 -13.40
N GLY A 46 0.21 -3.26 -14.64
CA GLY A 46 -0.96 -3.21 -15.53
C GLY A 46 -0.89 -2.10 -16.58
N HIS A 47 -1.98 -1.92 -17.32
CA HIS A 47 -2.07 -0.97 -18.44
C HIS A 47 -1.75 0.49 -18.05
N TYR A 48 -2.20 0.89 -16.87
CA TYR A 48 -1.98 2.26 -16.33
C TYR A 48 -0.66 2.40 -15.55
N LYS A 49 0.33 1.53 -15.80
CA LYS A 49 1.65 1.63 -15.17
C LYS A 49 2.35 2.90 -15.63
N GLY A 50 2.92 3.66 -14.71
CA GLY A 50 3.66 4.89 -15.03
C GLY A 50 4.44 5.46 -13.86
N GLN A 51 5.27 6.46 -14.12
CA GLN A 51 5.99 7.21 -13.08
C GLN A 51 5.11 8.26 -12.40
N GLN A 52 3.98 8.63 -13.01
CA GLN A 52 3.10 9.64 -12.48
C GLN A 52 2.47 9.18 -11.15
N VAL A 53 2.61 10.04 -10.15
CA VAL A 53 1.95 9.90 -8.87
C VAL A 53 0.57 10.54 -8.96
N GLY A 54 -0.44 9.87 -8.42
CA GLY A 54 -1.80 10.37 -8.34
C GLY A 54 -2.34 10.24 -6.92
N LYS A 55 -3.22 11.16 -6.54
CA LYS A 55 -3.89 11.13 -5.24
C LYS A 55 -5.06 10.14 -5.28
N VAL A 56 -5.24 9.39 -4.19
CA VAL A 56 -6.40 8.50 -4.03
C VAL A 56 -7.64 9.35 -3.72
N VAL A 57 -8.59 9.37 -4.66
CA VAL A 57 -9.87 10.08 -4.52
C VAL A 57 -10.78 9.34 -3.55
N SER A 58 -10.95 8.04 -3.77
CA SER A 58 -11.80 7.20 -2.93
C SER A 58 -11.37 5.74 -2.91
N VAL A 59 -11.69 5.07 -1.80
CA VAL A 59 -11.39 3.65 -1.58
C VAL A 59 -12.71 2.88 -1.57
N TYR A 60 -13.02 2.19 -2.66
CA TYR A 60 -14.28 1.49 -2.80
C TYR A 60 -14.19 0.02 -2.34
N ARG A 61 -14.36 -0.17 -1.02
CA ARG A 61 -14.20 -1.48 -0.37
C ARG A 61 -15.21 -2.53 -0.82
N LYS A 62 -16.40 -2.15 -1.32
CA LYS A 62 -17.38 -3.10 -1.84
C LYS A 62 -16.86 -3.85 -3.07
N LYS A 63 -16.12 -3.13 -3.94
CA LYS A 63 -15.57 -3.65 -5.20
C LYS A 63 -14.07 -3.97 -5.16
N TYR A 64 -13.40 -3.80 -4.01
CA TYR A 64 -11.95 -4.00 -3.87
C TYR A 64 -11.08 -3.13 -4.80
N CYS A 65 -11.56 -1.94 -5.14
CA CYS A 65 -10.86 -1.00 -6.02
C CYS A 65 -10.60 0.33 -5.34
N ILE A 66 -9.55 1.02 -5.80
CA ILE A 66 -9.25 2.41 -5.50
C ILE A 66 -9.42 3.24 -6.78
N TYR A 67 -9.84 4.49 -6.60
CA TYR A 67 -9.92 5.48 -7.67
C TYR A 67 -8.82 6.51 -7.46
N ILE A 68 -8.06 6.76 -8.52
CA ILE A 68 -6.90 7.66 -8.53
C ILE A 68 -7.22 8.82 -9.46
N GLU A 69 -6.97 10.04 -9.01
CA GLU A 69 -7.39 11.29 -9.68
C GLU A 69 -6.98 11.36 -11.16
N ARG A 70 -5.73 10.99 -11.47
CA ARG A 70 -5.17 11.05 -12.82
C ARG A 70 -5.50 9.84 -13.69
N ILE A 71 -6.18 8.83 -13.16
CA ILE A 71 -6.47 7.60 -13.89
C ILE A 71 -7.96 7.57 -14.25
N GLN A 72 -8.23 8.09 -15.43
CA GLN A 72 -9.57 8.21 -15.98
C GLN A 72 -9.64 7.56 -17.36
N ARG A 73 -10.84 7.20 -17.78
CA ARG A 73 -11.17 6.83 -19.15
C ARG A 73 -12.33 7.69 -19.61
N GLU A 74 -12.31 8.07 -20.88
CA GLU A 74 -13.43 8.76 -21.50
C GLU A 74 -14.49 7.75 -21.94
N LYS A 75 -15.75 8.14 -21.77
CA LYS A 75 -16.90 7.43 -22.35
C LYS A 75 -17.18 7.98 -23.75
N ALA A 76 -17.95 7.24 -24.54
CA ALA A 76 -18.40 7.69 -25.86
C ALA A 76 -19.20 9.02 -25.82
N ASN A 77 -19.79 9.37 -24.67
CA ASN A 77 -20.50 10.63 -24.47
C ASN A 77 -19.59 11.79 -24.00
N GLY A 78 -18.26 11.64 -24.07
CA GLY A 78 -17.29 12.66 -23.68
C GLY A 78 -17.05 12.82 -22.18
N ALA A 79 -17.79 12.11 -21.31
CA ALA A 79 -17.61 12.20 -19.87
C ALA A 79 -16.46 11.31 -19.37
N SER A 80 -15.59 11.86 -18.52
CA SER A 80 -14.48 11.12 -17.90
C SER A 80 -14.91 10.37 -16.64
N VAL A 81 -14.48 9.12 -16.51
CA VAL A 81 -14.77 8.27 -15.34
C VAL A 81 -13.51 7.62 -14.83
N TYR A 82 -13.34 7.63 -13.50
CA TYR A 82 -12.22 6.96 -12.85
C TYR A 82 -12.19 5.47 -13.12
N VAL A 83 -11.00 4.96 -13.42
CA VAL A 83 -10.77 3.53 -13.58
C VAL A 83 -10.44 2.92 -12.22
N GLY A 84 -11.15 1.85 -11.87
CA GLY A 84 -10.91 1.15 -10.61
C GLY A 84 -9.62 0.32 -10.69
N ILE A 85 -8.66 0.63 -9.83
CA ILE A 85 -7.40 -0.12 -9.73
C ILE A 85 -7.38 -0.93 -8.43
N HIS A 86 -6.86 -2.16 -8.48
CA HIS A 86 -6.67 -2.94 -7.27
C HIS A 86 -5.45 -2.42 -6.48
N PRO A 87 -5.54 -2.22 -5.15
CA PRO A 87 -4.48 -1.65 -4.33
C PRO A 87 -3.13 -2.38 -4.41
N SER A 88 -3.12 -3.69 -4.66
CA SER A 88 -1.86 -4.44 -4.81
C SER A 88 -1.06 -4.06 -6.06
N LYS A 89 -1.68 -3.45 -7.08
CA LYS A 89 -1.01 -3.01 -8.32
C LYS A 89 -0.29 -1.67 -8.15
N VAL A 90 -0.35 -1.09 -6.96
CA VAL A 90 0.02 0.30 -6.68
C VAL A 90 1.03 0.33 -5.54
N CYS A 91 1.89 1.35 -5.54
CA CYS A 91 2.86 1.64 -4.50
C CYS A 91 2.54 3.01 -3.87
N VAL A 92 2.57 3.10 -2.55
CA VAL A 92 2.32 4.37 -1.85
C VAL A 92 3.59 5.19 -1.79
N VAL A 93 3.53 6.44 -2.22
CA VAL A 93 4.64 7.38 -2.29
C VAL A 93 4.58 8.37 -1.13
N LYS A 94 3.40 8.91 -0.82
CA LYS A 94 3.18 9.75 0.37
C LYS A 94 1.95 9.28 1.14
N LEU A 95 2.04 9.37 2.46
CA LEU A 95 0.99 8.93 3.39
C LEU A 95 0.28 10.14 3.96
N LYS A 96 -1.06 10.11 3.99
CA LYS A 96 -1.82 11.03 4.83
C LYS A 96 -1.74 10.60 6.28
N MET A 97 -1.03 11.37 7.09
CA MET A 97 -0.80 11.05 8.51
C MET A 97 -1.95 11.55 9.39
N ASP A 98 -2.47 10.67 10.24
CA ASP A 98 -3.37 10.98 11.35
C ASP A 98 -2.90 10.22 12.60
N LYS A 99 -3.48 10.52 13.77
CA LYS A 99 -3.13 9.86 15.04
C LYS A 99 -3.21 8.33 14.93
N ASN A 100 -4.28 7.82 14.32
CA ASN A 100 -4.52 6.38 14.19
C ASN A 100 -3.53 5.69 13.22
N ARG A 101 -3.06 6.36 12.17
CA ARG A 101 -2.09 5.80 11.23
C ARG A 101 -0.70 5.78 11.82
N LYS A 102 -0.32 6.80 12.59
CA LYS A 102 0.92 6.80 13.36
C LYS A 102 0.98 5.59 14.28
N MET A 103 -0.07 5.39 15.09
CA MET A 103 -0.18 4.22 15.98
C MET A 103 -0.07 2.88 15.22
N ILE A 104 -0.77 2.73 14.08
CA ILE A 104 -0.69 1.50 13.28
C ILE A 104 0.71 1.28 12.71
N ILE A 105 1.39 2.35 12.29
CA ILE A 105 2.74 2.26 11.74
C ILE A 105 3.71 1.84 12.84
N GLU A 106 3.68 2.50 13.99
CA GLU A 106 4.52 2.21 15.15
C GLU A 106 4.33 0.78 15.64
N GLN A 107 3.08 0.33 15.81
CA GLN A 107 2.76 -1.05 16.19
C GLN A 107 3.27 -2.09 15.18
N ARG A 108 3.17 -1.80 13.89
CA ARG A 108 3.68 -2.71 12.84
C ARG A 108 5.20 -2.69 12.77
N ALA A 109 5.83 -1.55 13.01
CA ALA A 109 7.26 -1.39 13.02
C ALA A 109 7.87 -2.15 14.20
N SER A 110 7.33 -1.99 15.41
CA SER A 110 7.78 -2.72 16.61
C SER A 110 7.63 -4.23 16.44
N GLY A 111 6.46 -4.69 15.98
CA GLY A 111 6.22 -6.12 15.72
C GLY A 111 7.08 -6.69 14.57
N ARG A 112 7.60 -5.85 13.68
CA ARG A 112 8.59 -6.29 12.68
C ARG A 112 10.00 -6.30 13.26
N ALA A 113 10.40 -5.29 14.03
CA ALA A 113 11.70 -5.23 14.69
C ALA A 113 11.89 -6.44 15.62
N ALA A 114 10.88 -6.78 16.42
CA ALA A 114 10.89 -7.97 17.27
C ALA A 114 11.09 -9.28 16.47
N ARG A 115 10.46 -9.40 15.30
CA ARG A 115 10.65 -10.56 14.39
C ARG A 115 11.99 -10.55 13.66
N GLN A 116 12.61 -9.39 13.52
CA GLN A 116 13.92 -9.24 12.89
C GLN A 116 15.08 -9.46 13.88
N GLY A 117 14.81 -9.50 15.18
CA GLY A 117 15.82 -9.74 16.22
C GLY A 117 16.12 -11.22 16.45
N LYS A 118 17.18 -11.74 15.77
CA LYS A 118 18.21 -12.70 16.25
C LYS A 118 18.99 -13.45 15.15
N ASP A 119 18.62 -13.35 13.86
CA ASP A 119 19.22 -14.22 12.82
C ASP A 119 20.18 -13.53 11.82
N LYS A 120 20.40 -12.21 11.91
CA LYS A 120 21.28 -11.52 10.94
C LYS A 120 22.69 -11.18 11.43
N ASP A 121 22.92 -11.10 12.74
CA ASP A 121 24.24 -10.72 13.27
C ASP A 121 25.15 -11.93 13.58
N LYS A 122 24.76 -13.15 13.18
CA LYS A 122 25.54 -14.38 13.41
C LYS A 122 26.38 -14.88 12.23
N PHE A 123 26.19 -14.37 11.01
CA PHE A 123 26.84 -14.93 9.81
C PHE A 123 27.84 -14.01 9.09
N THR A 124 28.22 -12.86 9.66
CA THR A 124 29.18 -11.94 9.01
C THR A 124 30.47 -11.70 9.78
N ALA A 125 30.77 -12.46 10.84
CA ALA A 125 31.95 -12.20 11.68
C ALA A 125 32.91 -13.42 11.87
N MET A 126 32.70 -14.57 11.22
CA MET A 126 33.53 -15.77 11.48
C MET A 126 34.19 -16.45 10.26
N ASP A 127 34.04 -15.96 9.01
CA ASP A 127 34.58 -16.68 7.83
C ASP A 127 35.52 -15.84 6.93
N THR A 128 36.37 -14.97 7.49
CA THR A 128 37.55 -14.46 6.75
C THR A 128 38.74 -14.24 7.69
N SER A 129 39.16 -15.31 8.36
CA SER A 129 40.50 -15.39 8.96
C SER A 129 40.90 -16.86 9.05
N ALA A 130 41.38 -17.39 7.92
CA ALA A 130 42.25 -18.55 7.79
C ALA A 130 43.04 -18.38 6.49
#